data_AF-A0AA44WDD1-F1
#
_entry.id   AF-A0AA44WDD1-F1
#
_cell.length_a   1.000
_cell.length_b   1.000
_cell.length_c   1.000
_cell.angle_alpha   90.00
_cell.angle_beta   90.00
_cell.angle_gamma   90.00
#
_symmetry.space_group_name_H-M   'P 1'
#
loop_
_entity.id
_entity.type
_entity.pdbx_description
1 polymer ?
#
loop_
_entity_poly.entity_id
_entity_poly.type
_entity_poly.pdbx_seq_one_letter_code
_entity_poly.pdbx_strand_id
1 'polypeptide(L)'
;MHFSTVLAGCGTLLSFALASPTSPLLAARDETVSFTVFTDSNGEIESFRNAQALGVDIYGPIPDDGVVHADHVTAEPGTKAWAWIRAQADIDWTKVSKDKRDAVLKRQGWANIGIGMYAQDNCGGQASYFDNVEYGTHHFDVVNYYSIGITYRGLRDGETLGTFRQAGDDWCGTFVNNIAHDSNPGCGAVGPINCFILTLS
;
A
#
# COMPACT_ATOMS: atom_id res chain seq x y z
N MET A 1 49.24 -8.40 -61.23
CA MET A 1 48.14 -9.30 -61.64
C MET A 1 47.60 -9.99 -60.40
N HIS A 2 46.28 -9.94 -60.26
CA HIS A 2 45.40 -10.74 -59.40
C HIS A 2 45.43 -10.63 -57.86
N PHE A 3 44.31 -10.07 -57.39
CA PHE A 3 43.61 -10.15 -56.11
C PHE A 3 43.57 -11.54 -55.46
N SER A 4 43.57 -11.56 -54.12
CA SER A 4 42.46 -12.11 -53.33
C SER A 4 42.52 -11.69 -51.86
N THR A 5 41.38 -11.17 -51.42
CA THR A 5 40.94 -10.81 -50.06
C THR A 5 40.83 -12.00 -49.11
N VAL A 6 41.17 -11.80 -47.83
CA VAL A 6 40.44 -12.43 -46.71
C VAL A 6 40.18 -11.37 -45.64
N LEU A 7 38.90 -11.19 -45.39
CA LEU A 7 38.28 -10.38 -44.36
C LEU A 7 38.44 -11.09 -43.01
N ALA A 8 38.97 -10.43 -41.99
CA ALA A 8 38.81 -10.86 -40.60
C ALA A 8 38.54 -9.63 -39.75
N GLY A 9 37.25 -9.36 -39.54
CA GLY A 9 36.80 -8.38 -38.56
C GLY A 9 37.04 -8.91 -37.16
N CYS A 10 37.61 -8.07 -36.30
CA CYS A 10 37.50 -8.25 -34.87
C CYS A 10 37.09 -6.89 -34.30
N GLY A 11 35.79 -6.74 -34.07
CA GLY A 11 35.19 -5.56 -33.50
C GLY A 11 35.69 -5.33 -32.08
N THR A 12 36.06 -4.09 -31.83
CA THR A 12 36.24 -3.48 -30.51
C THR A 12 34.94 -3.57 -29.70
N LEU A 13 34.99 -4.23 -28.54
CA LEU A 13 34.01 -4.01 -27.48
C LEU A 13 34.72 -3.31 -26.33
N LEU A 14 34.72 -1.97 -26.37
CA LEU A 14 34.90 -1.17 -25.17
C LEU A 14 33.63 -1.32 -24.32
N SER A 15 33.72 -2.05 -23.22
CA SER A 15 32.71 -2.02 -22.17
C SER A 15 32.78 -0.66 -21.48
N PHE A 16 31.96 0.29 -21.93
CA PHE A 16 31.61 1.45 -21.13
C PHE A 16 30.70 0.96 -20.00
N ALA A 17 31.24 0.85 -18.79
CA ALA A 17 30.43 0.77 -17.58
C ALA A 17 29.74 2.12 -17.41
N LEU A 18 28.53 2.25 -17.97
CA LEU A 18 27.60 3.30 -17.60
C LEU A 18 27.28 3.07 -16.13
N ALA A 19 27.86 3.89 -15.25
CA ALA A 19 27.37 4.03 -13.89
C ALA A 19 25.88 4.40 -14.01
N SER A 20 25.02 3.45 -13.63
CA SER A 20 23.59 3.67 -13.61
C SER A 20 23.33 4.95 -12.82
N PRO A 21 22.55 5.91 -13.36
CA PRO A 21 22.17 7.08 -12.58
C PRO A 21 21.44 6.56 -11.34
N THR A 22 22.06 6.72 -10.18
CA THR A 22 21.41 6.54 -8.90
C THR A 22 20.21 7.47 -8.90
N SER A 23 19.01 6.88 -8.96
CA SER A 23 17.76 7.61 -8.86
C SER A 23 17.84 8.59 -7.68
N PRO A 24 17.56 9.88 -7.87
CA PRO A 24 17.62 10.87 -6.78
C PRO A 24 16.69 10.51 -5.60
N LEU A 25 15.73 9.62 -5.81
CA LEU A 25 14.87 9.01 -4.79
C LEU A 25 15.63 8.20 -3.72
N LEU A 26 16.80 7.64 -4.00
CA LEU A 26 17.59 6.88 -3.02
C LEU A 26 18.49 7.78 -2.15
N ALA A 27 18.84 8.98 -2.62
CA ALA A 27 19.68 9.91 -1.86
C ALA A 27 18.92 10.68 -0.78
N ALA A 28 17.59 10.81 -0.90
CA ALA A 28 16.77 11.58 0.03
C ALA A 28 16.33 10.80 1.30
N ARG A 29 16.73 9.53 1.45
CA ARG A 29 16.29 8.71 2.59
C ARG A 29 17.06 8.93 3.90
N ASP A 30 18.19 9.66 3.87
CA ASP A 30 19.09 9.77 5.02
C ASP A 30 19.18 11.18 5.63
N GLU A 31 18.47 12.17 5.08
CA GLU A 31 18.28 13.43 5.79
C GLU A 31 17.09 13.27 6.72
N THR A 32 17.37 13.28 8.03
CA THR A 32 16.35 13.43 9.05
C THR A 32 15.72 14.81 8.87
N VAL A 33 14.69 14.90 8.04
CA VAL A 33 13.87 16.11 7.91
C VAL A 33 13.13 16.28 9.23
N SER A 34 13.72 17.05 10.14
CA SER A 34 13.06 17.45 11.39
C SER A 34 12.00 18.49 11.04
N PHE A 35 10.75 18.03 10.97
CA PHE A 35 9.61 18.94 10.92
C PHE A 35 9.37 19.45 12.34
N THR A 36 9.62 20.75 12.57
CA THR A 36 9.30 21.37 13.85
C THR A 36 7.79 21.44 13.99
N VAL A 37 7.23 20.59 14.86
CA VAL A 37 5.83 20.70 15.27
C VAL A 37 5.71 21.91 16.20
N PHE A 38 4.94 22.91 15.78
CA PHE A 38 4.69 24.10 16.58
C PHE A 38 3.56 23.81 17.57
N THR A 39 3.85 23.98 18.86
CA THR A 39 2.87 23.88 19.94
C THR A 39 2.55 25.27 20.48
N ASP A 40 1.30 25.50 20.85
CA ASP A 40 0.90 26.76 21.48
C ASP A 40 1.28 26.82 22.97
N SER A 41 0.86 27.89 23.65
CA SER A 41 1.15 28.13 25.06
C SER A 41 0.59 27.07 26.02
N ASN A 42 -0.35 26.23 25.55
CA ASN A 42 -0.95 25.15 26.32
C ASN A 42 -0.35 23.77 25.95
N GLY A 43 0.63 23.74 25.04
CA GLY A 43 1.24 22.50 24.54
C GLY A 43 0.40 21.78 23.49
N GLU A 44 -0.65 22.41 22.97
CA GLU A 44 -1.46 21.83 21.88
C GLU A 44 -0.81 22.10 20.53
N ILE A 45 -0.89 21.13 19.62
CA ILE A 45 -0.37 21.25 18.25
C ILE A 45 -1.17 22.35 17.53
N GLU A 46 -0.49 23.39 17.06
CA GLU A 46 -1.13 24.59 16.51
C GLU A 46 -2.03 24.27 15.30
N SER A 47 -1.58 23.37 14.42
CA SER A 47 -2.34 22.94 13.25
C SER A 47 -3.64 22.22 13.61
N PHE A 48 -3.69 21.50 14.74
CA PHE A 48 -4.89 20.82 15.18
C PHE A 48 -5.93 21.82 15.67
N ARG A 49 -5.50 22.78 16.49
CA ARG A 49 -6.35 23.86 16.97
C ARG A 49 -6.89 24.69 15.82
N ASN A 50 -6.03 25.04 14.86
CA ASN A 50 -6.43 25.83 13.68
C ASN A 50 -7.44 25.07 12.80
N ALA A 51 -7.26 23.76 12.60
CA ALA A 51 -8.23 22.92 11.90
C ALA A 51 -9.56 22.81 12.65
N GLN A 52 -9.55 22.57 13.97
CA GLN A 52 -10.76 22.51 14.79
C GLN A 52 -11.52 23.84 14.80
N ALA A 53 -10.82 24.98 14.87
CA ALA A 53 -11.43 26.31 14.81
C ALA A 53 -12.19 26.56 13.48
N LEU A 54 -11.78 25.88 12.40
CA LEU A 54 -12.45 25.91 11.10
C LEU A 54 -13.54 24.83 10.95
N GLY A 55 -13.82 24.06 12.01
CA GLY A 55 -14.78 22.96 12.01
C GLY A 55 -14.32 21.76 11.18
N VAL A 56 -13.00 21.61 10.97
CA VAL A 56 -12.43 20.51 10.19
C VAL A 56 -12.21 19.30 11.09
N ASP A 57 -12.75 18.16 10.68
CA ASP A 57 -12.38 16.87 11.27
C ASP A 57 -11.03 16.41 10.71
N ILE A 58 -9.99 16.53 11.53
CA ILE A 58 -8.61 16.14 11.19
C ILE A 58 -8.52 14.63 10.90
N TYR A 59 -9.42 13.83 11.48
CA TYR A 59 -9.47 12.39 11.24
C TYR A 59 -10.49 12.01 10.14
N GLY A 60 -11.25 12.98 9.63
CA GLY A 60 -12.22 12.84 8.54
C GLY A 60 -11.61 13.07 7.15
N PRO A 61 -12.39 12.91 6.06
CA PRO A 61 -11.90 13.12 4.69
C PRO A 61 -11.38 14.55 4.47
N ILE A 62 -10.50 14.72 3.48
CA ILE A 62 -10.07 16.06 3.07
C ILE A 62 -11.30 16.90 2.66
N PRO A 63 -11.44 18.13 3.16
CA PRO A 63 -12.48 19.05 2.70
C PRO A 63 -12.44 19.30 1.18
N ASP A 64 -13.60 19.58 0.60
CA ASP A 64 -13.82 19.71 -0.85
C ASP A 64 -13.37 21.06 -1.44
N ASP A 65 -12.88 21.99 -0.60
CA ASP A 65 -12.35 23.29 -1.01
C ASP A 65 -10.88 23.25 -1.46
N GLY A 66 -10.29 22.05 -1.57
CA GLY A 66 -8.99 21.81 -2.17
C GLY A 66 -9.04 21.63 -3.69
N VAL A 67 -7.95 22.01 -4.37
CA VAL A 67 -7.75 21.74 -5.80
C VAL A 67 -7.13 20.34 -5.96
N VAL A 68 -7.87 19.44 -6.57
CA VAL A 68 -7.45 18.05 -6.81
C VAL A 68 -6.67 17.95 -8.11
N HIS A 69 -5.46 17.40 -8.03
CA HIS A 69 -4.62 17.03 -9.17
C HIS A 69 -4.60 15.51 -9.34
N ALA A 70 -3.91 15.00 -10.37
CA ALA A 70 -3.85 13.56 -10.64
C ALA A 70 -3.21 12.74 -9.51
N ASP A 71 -2.28 13.34 -8.76
CA ASP A 71 -1.45 12.66 -7.76
C ASP A 71 -1.44 13.34 -6.37
N HIS A 72 -2.02 14.54 -6.23
CA HIS A 72 -2.03 15.27 -4.96
C HIS A 72 -3.18 16.28 -4.87
N VAL A 73 -3.42 16.82 -3.66
CA VAL A 73 -4.36 17.93 -3.43
C VAL A 73 -3.58 19.14 -2.95
N THR A 74 -3.83 20.30 -3.55
CA THR A 74 -3.32 21.60 -3.10
C THR A 74 -4.43 22.46 -2.56
N ALA A 75 -4.15 23.28 -1.55
CA ALA A 75 -5.14 24.20 -0.99
C ALA A 75 -4.46 25.51 -0.58
N GLU A 76 -5.19 26.62 -0.70
CA GLU A 76 -4.68 27.95 -0.34
C GLU A 76 -4.66 28.13 1.19
N PRO A 77 -3.64 28.81 1.76
CA PRO A 77 -3.60 29.11 3.18
C PRO A 77 -4.90 29.77 3.69
N GLY A 78 -5.46 29.22 4.77
CA GLY A 78 -6.71 29.69 5.37
C GLY A 78 -7.98 28.93 4.92
N THR A 79 -7.88 28.07 3.91
CA THR A 79 -8.96 27.13 3.54
C THR A 79 -9.06 25.95 4.50
N LYS A 80 -10.19 25.23 4.48
CA LYS A 80 -10.40 24.04 5.32
C LYS A 80 -9.49 22.90 4.87
N ALA A 81 -9.36 22.66 3.57
CA ALA A 81 -8.44 21.69 3.00
C ALA A 81 -6.99 21.98 3.37
N TRP A 82 -6.57 23.26 3.36
CA TRP A 82 -5.22 23.62 3.79
C TRP A 82 -4.98 23.31 5.27
N ALA A 83 -5.93 23.66 6.13
CA ALA A 83 -5.84 23.36 7.55
C ALA A 83 -5.82 21.85 7.82
N TRP A 84 -6.57 21.06 7.06
CA TRP A 84 -6.55 19.60 7.11
C TRP A 84 -5.18 19.04 6.70
N ILE A 85 -4.62 19.49 5.57
CA ILE A 85 -3.31 19.04 5.05
C ILE A 85 -2.22 19.33 6.07
N ARG A 86 -2.22 20.53 6.66
CA ARG A 86 -1.27 20.91 7.72
C ARG A 86 -1.43 20.04 8.95
N ALA A 87 -2.67 19.80 9.39
CA ALA A 87 -2.92 18.95 10.54
C ALA A 87 -2.44 17.51 10.29
N GLN A 88 -2.60 16.94 9.09
CA GLN A 88 -2.08 15.59 8.78
C GLN A 88 -0.56 15.48 8.97
N ALA A 89 0.20 16.52 8.61
CA ALA A 89 1.66 16.52 8.73
C ALA A 89 2.15 16.49 10.18
N ASP A 90 1.35 17.03 11.10
CA ASP A 90 1.70 17.14 12.52
C ASP A 90 1.14 15.98 13.37
N ILE A 91 0.49 14.99 12.77
CA ILE A 91 -0.03 13.84 13.51
C ILE A 91 1.11 12.97 14.04
N ASP A 92 1.26 12.95 15.36
CA ASP A 92 2.05 11.93 16.05
C ASP A 92 1.25 10.63 16.16
N TRP A 93 1.37 9.77 15.15
CA TRP A 93 0.69 8.49 15.07
C TRP A 93 0.98 7.55 16.26
N THR A 94 2.07 7.76 17.01
CA THR A 94 2.33 6.94 18.21
C THR A 94 1.39 7.26 19.36
N LYS A 95 0.84 8.49 19.39
CA LYS A 95 -0.04 9.00 20.45
C LYS A 95 -1.52 8.99 20.08
N VAL A 96 -1.86 8.74 18.82
CA VAL A 96 -3.26 8.59 18.39
C VAL A 96 -3.83 7.27 18.91
N SER A 97 -5.04 7.30 19.48
CA SER A 97 -5.72 6.09 19.94
C SER A 97 -5.93 5.10 18.79
N LYS A 98 -5.89 3.80 19.09
CA LYS A 98 -6.02 2.73 18.10
C LYS A 98 -7.24 2.91 17.19
N ASP A 99 -8.41 3.15 17.77
CA ASP A 99 -9.66 3.36 17.03
C ASP A 99 -9.58 4.51 16.00
N LYS A 100 -8.88 5.60 16.33
CA LYS A 100 -8.71 6.74 15.43
C LYS A 100 -7.69 6.47 14.33
N ARG A 101 -6.63 5.70 14.61
CA ARG A 101 -5.68 5.25 13.58
C ARG A 101 -6.34 4.30 12.61
N ASP A 102 -7.10 3.34 13.11
CA ASP A 102 -7.78 2.34 12.29
C ASP A 102 -8.86 3.00 11.42
N ALA A 103 -9.56 4.02 11.94
CA ALA A 103 -10.47 4.84 11.15
C ALA A 103 -9.76 5.58 10.00
N VAL A 104 -8.55 6.12 10.24
CA VAL A 104 -7.76 6.81 9.20
C VAL A 104 -7.15 5.82 8.19
N LEU A 105 -6.64 4.68 8.64
CA LEU A 105 -6.07 3.65 7.77
C LEU A 105 -7.15 3.01 6.87
N LYS A 106 -8.37 2.82 7.41
CA LYS A 106 -9.54 2.43 6.60
C LYS A 106 -9.88 3.47 5.51
N ARG A 107 -9.56 4.77 5.67
CA ARG A 107 -9.74 5.77 4.60
C ARG A 107 -8.79 5.58 3.42
N GLN A 108 -7.64 4.93 3.62
CA GLN A 108 -6.80 4.59 2.47
C GLN A 108 -7.47 3.52 1.59
N GLY A 109 -8.53 2.84 2.09
CA GLY A 109 -9.39 1.86 1.44
C GLY A 109 -8.64 0.59 1.09
N TRP A 110 -7.55 0.79 0.37
CA TRP A 110 -6.63 -0.15 -0.16
C TRP A 110 -5.38 -0.31 0.71
N ALA A 111 -4.91 -1.54 0.77
CA ALA A 111 -3.80 -1.96 1.60
C ALA A 111 -2.45 -1.88 0.89
N ASN A 112 -2.38 -1.54 -0.41
CA ASN A 112 -1.14 -1.60 -1.20
C ASN A 112 -0.41 -2.94 -1.00
N ILE A 113 -1.18 -4.02 -1.11
CA ILE A 113 -0.76 -5.42 -1.02
C ILE A 113 -1.40 -6.15 -2.19
N GLY A 114 -0.67 -7.06 -2.80
CA GLY A 114 -1.21 -7.94 -3.84
C GLY A 114 -1.53 -9.28 -3.21
N ILE A 115 -2.72 -9.80 -3.51
CA ILE A 115 -3.14 -11.12 -3.03
C ILE A 115 -3.60 -11.94 -4.23
N GLY A 116 -2.97 -13.11 -4.39
CA GLY A 116 -3.32 -14.08 -5.42
C GLY A 116 -3.86 -15.36 -4.81
N MET A 117 -4.95 -15.89 -5.37
CA MET A 117 -5.41 -17.24 -5.12
C MET A 117 -4.98 -18.13 -6.29
N TYR A 118 -4.41 -19.30 -6.01
CA TYR A 118 -3.80 -20.17 -7.03
C TYR A 118 -4.30 -21.61 -6.95
N ALA A 119 -4.63 -22.18 -8.12
CA ALA A 119 -5.33 -23.45 -8.23
C ALA A 119 -4.41 -24.66 -8.00
N GLN A 120 -3.11 -24.45 -7.92
CA GLN A 120 -2.11 -25.48 -7.61
C GLN A 120 -1.25 -25.05 -6.42
N ASP A 121 -0.47 -26.00 -5.89
CA ASP A 121 0.51 -25.73 -4.84
C ASP A 121 1.60 -24.75 -5.29
N ASN A 122 2.25 -24.13 -4.30
CA ASN A 122 3.36 -23.19 -4.52
C ASN A 122 3.01 -22.02 -5.47
N CYS A 123 1.74 -21.57 -5.43
CA CYS A 123 1.25 -20.44 -6.20
C CYS A 123 1.42 -20.62 -7.71
N GLY A 124 1.19 -21.85 -8.18
CA GLY A 124 1.19 -22.22 -9.60
C GLY A 124 -0.21 -22.36 -10.20
N GLY A 125 -0.25 -22.57 -11.52
CA GLY A 125 -1.49 -22.84 -12.26
C GLY A 125 -2.34 -21.59 -12.51
N GLN A 126 -3.66 -21.80 -12.63
CA GLN A 126 -4.63 -20.72 -12.77
C GLN A 126 -4.62 -19.85 -11.51
N ALA A 127 -4.65 -18.54 -11.69
CA ALA A 127 -4.64 -17.58 -10.60
C ALA A 127 -5.77 -16.57 -10.74
N SER A 128 -6.36 -16.19 -9.61
CA SER A 128 -7.15 -14.98 -9.45
C SER A 128 -6.34 -14.00 -8.61
N TYR A 129 -6.00 -12.86 -9.18
CA TYR A 129 -5.05 -11.92 -8.60
C TYR A 129 -5.67 -10.55 -8.42
N PHE A 130 -5.50 -10.00 -7.21
CA PHE A 130 -6.06 -8.73 -6.81
C PHE A 130 -4.92 -7.81 -6.38
N ASP A 131 -4.72 -6.75 -7.15
CA ASP A 131 -3.81 -5.68 -6.80
C ASP A 131 -4.45 -4.69 -5.85
N ASN A 132 -3.61 -4.16 -4.94
CA ASN A 132 -3.97 -3.09 -4.03
C ASN A 132 -5.20 -3.44 -3.19
N VAL A 133 -5.33 -4.65 -2.63
CA VAL A 133 -6.55 -5.17 -1.95
C VAL A 133 -7.24 -4.18 -0.99
N GLU A 134 -8.57 -4.15 -1.00
CA GLU A 134 -9.38 -3.28 -0.11
C GLU A 134 -9.62 -3.94 1.25
N TYR A 135 -9.52 -3.16 2.33
CA TYR A 135 -9.85 -3.64 3.67
C TYR A 135 -11.36 -3.83 3.83
N GLY A 136 -11.75 -4.96 4.41
CA GLY A 136 -13.15 -5.25 4.73
C GLY A 136 -13.98 -5.73 3.54
N THR A 137 -13.38 -5.84 2.35
CA THR A 137 -14.06 -6.29 1.13
C THR A 137 -13.81 -7.77 0.87
N HIS A 138 -14.86 -8.48 0.50
CA HIS A 138 -14.77 -9.87 0.03
C HIS A 138 -14.28 -9.91 -1.42
N HIS A 139 -13.09 -10.43 -1.61
CA HIS A 139 -12.53 -10.72 -2.93
C HIS A 139 -12.74 -12.20 -3.22
N PHE A 140 -13.46 -12.54 -4.29
CA PHE A 140 -13.80 -13.91 -4.60
C PHE A 140 -13.64 -14.23 -6.09
N ASP A 141 -13.60 -15.52 -6.38
CA ASP A 141 -13.70 -16.05 -7.73
C ASP A 141 -14.42 -17.41 -7.70
N VAL A 142 -14.91 -17.86 -8.85
CA VAL A 142 -15.84 -18.98 -9.01
C VAL A 142 -15.14 -20.35 -9.08
N VAL A 143 -13.83 -20.39 -8.86
CA VAL A 143 -13.00 -21.59 -8.90
C VAL A 143 -12.43 -21.87 -7.50
N ASN A 144 -12.15 -23.15 -7.20
CA ASN A 144 -11.47 -23.53 -5.97
C ASN A 144 -9.96 -23.34 -6.12
N TYR A 145 -9.38 -22.65 -5.15
CA TYR A 145 -7.96 -22.37 -5.04
C TYR A 145 -7.36 -23.07 -3.81
N TYR A 146 -6.09 -23.46 -3.89
CA TYR A 146 -5.40 -24.28 -2.88
C TYR A 146 -4.12 -23.64 -2.36
N SER A 147 -3.69 -22.52 -2.92
CA SER A 147 -2.64 -21.69 -2.32
C SER A 147 -2.97 -20.21 -2.43
N ILE A 148 -2.40 -19.44 -1.50
CA ILE A 148 -2.52 -17.99 -1.44
C ILE A 148 -1.14 -17.36 -1.50
N GLY A 149 -0.98 -16.37 -2.37
CA GLY A 149 0.24 -15.59 -2.55
C GLY A 149 0.05 -14.17 -2.05
N ILE A 150 1.04 -13.66 -1.34
CA ILE A 150 1.12 -12.27 -0.87
C ILE A 150 2.30 -11.59 -1.55
N THR A 151 2.06 -10.44 -2.19
CA THR A 151 3.06 -9.70 -2.99
C THR A 151 3.11 -8.21 -2.62
N TYR A 152 4.19 -7.54 -3.06
CA TYR A 152 4.62 -6.17 -2.75
C TYR A 152 5.03 -5.92 -1.30
N ARG A 153 4.24 -6.40 -0.33
CA ARG A 153 4.55 -6.33 1.10
C ARG A 153 3.90 -7.47 1.86
N GLY A 154 4.44 -7.74 3.04
CA GLY A 154 3.85 -8.64 4.01
C GLY A 154 2.60 -8.09 4.69
N LEU A 155 1.92 -8.91 5.48
CA LEU A 155 0.92 -8.43 6.44
C LEU A 155 1.61 -7.59 7.52
N ARG A 156 0.96 -6.49 7.91
CA ARG A 156 1.43 -5.60 9.00
C ARG A 156 0.77 -5.98 10.32
N ASP A 157 1.31 -5.44 11.40
CA ASP A 157 0.69 -5.54 12.73
C ASP A 157 -0.76 -5.01 12.70
N GLY A 158 -1.66 -5.79 13.29
CA GLY A 158 -3.11 -5.56 13.25
C GLY A 158 -3.82 -6.01 11.96
N GLU A 159 -3.10 -6.43 10.91
CA GLU A 159 -3.73 -6.98 9.70
C GLU A 159 -4.02 -8.47 9.83
N THR A 160 -5.18 -8.87 9.34
CA THR A 160 -5.58 -10.29 9.27
C THR A 160 -6.09 -10.60 7.88
N LEU A 161 -5.54 -11.64 7.25
CA LEU A 161 -6.04 -12.17 6.00
C LEU A 161 -6.83 -13.44 6.29
N GLY A 162 -8.16 -13.31 6.25
CA GLY A 162 -9.09 -14.44 6.40
C GLY A 162 -9.42 -15.07 5.06
N THR A 163 -9.47 -16.40 5.02
CA THR A 163 -9.83 -17.16 3.81
C THR A 163 -11.12 -17.93 4.00
N PHE A 164 -11.88 -18.08 2.92
CA PHE A 164 -13.23 -18.63 2.92
C PHE A 164 -13.46 -19.51 1.71
N ARG A 165 -14.38 -20.45 1.86
CA ARG A 165 -14.89 -21.31 0.80
C ARG A 165 -16.37 -21.07 0.59
N GLN A 166 -16.84 -21.47 -0.58
CA GLN A 166 -18.25 -21.41 -0.93
C GLN A 166 -19.11 -22.24 0.03
N ALA A 167 -20.26 -21.68 0.42
CA ALA A 167 -21.34 -22.40 1.08
C ALA A 167 -22.68 -21.98 0.48
N GLY A 168 -23.37 -22.93 -0.18
CA GLY A 168 -24.56 -22.61 -0.96
C GLY A 168 -24.24 -21.61 -2.06
N ASP A 169 -24.95 -20.48 -2.08
CA ASP A 169 -24.79 -19.41 -3.07
C ASP A 169 -23.78 -18.32 -2.65
N ASP A 170 -23.20 -18.42 -1.44
CA ASP A 170 -22.20 -17.47 -0.93
C ASP A 170 -20.79 -18.01 -1.14
N TRP A 171 -20.02 -17.37 -2.03
CA TRP A 171 -18.62 -17.71 -2.32
C TRP A 171 -17.68 -17.52 -1.11
N CYS A 172 -18.09 -16.76 -0.10
CA CYS A 172 -17.36 -16.53 1.13
C CYS A 172 -18.05 -17.16 2.35
N GLY A 173 -19.02 -18.06 2.13
CA GLY A 173 -19.97 -18.50 3.17
C GLY A 173 -19.43 -19.43 4.26
N THR A 174 -18.20 -19.95 4.14
CA THR A 174 -17.56 -20.72 5.23
C THR A 174 -16.11 -20.30 5.42
N PHE A 175 -15.79 -19.87 6.64
CA PHE A 175 -14.43 -19.58 7.06
C PHE A 175 -13.54 -20.84 7.02
N VAL A 176 -12.33 -20.71 6.48
CA VAL A 176 -11.35 -21.79 6.35
C VAL A 176 -10.20 -21.58 7.33
N ASN A 177 -9.44 -20.49 7.19
CA ASN A 177 -8.38 -20.14 8.12
C ASN A 177 -8.06 -18.63 8.10
N ASN A 178 -7.19 -18.21 9.02
CA ASN A 178 -6.44 -16.97 8.90
C ASN A 178 -5.01 -17.29 8.49
N ILE A 179 -4.47 -16.50 7.56
CA ILE A 179 -3.03 -16.44 7.34
C ILE A 179 -2.41 -15.64 8.48
N ALA A 180 -1.41 -16.20 9.14
CA ALA A 180 -0.81 -15.65 10.36
C ALA A 180 -0.32 -14.21 10.17
N HIS A 181 -0.47 -13.42 11.24
CA HIS A 181 -0.02 -12.03 11.34
C HIS A 181 1.50 -11.92 11.12
N ASP A 182 1.95 -10.78 10.58
CA ASP A 182 3.34 -10.52 10.19
C ASP A 182 3.94 -11.60 9.27
N SER A 183 3.26 -11.86 8.16
CA SER A 183 3.79 -12.70 7.08
C SER A 183 4.68 -11.86 6.16
N ASN A 184 5.81 -12.41 5.69
CA ASN A 184 6.56 -11.82 4.58
C ASN A 184 5.84 -12.09 3.25
N PRO A 185 6.13 -11.32 2.18
CA PRO A 185 5.73 -11.71 0.82
C PRO A 185 6.14 -13.15 0.54
N GLY A 186 5.25 -13.91 -0.09
CA GLY A 186 5.47 -15.34 -0.30
C GLY A 186 4.21 -16.10 -0.64
N CYS A 187 4.33 -17.43 -0.64
CA CYS A 187 3.24 -18.34 -0.96
C CYS A 187 2.97 -19.29 0.20
N GLY A 188 1.69 -19.51 0.52
CA GLY A 188 1.24 -20.48 1.50
C GLY A 188 0.19 -21.43 0.92
N ALA A 189 0.31 -22.72 1.22
CA ALA A 189 -0.77 -23.66 0.96
C ALA A 189 -1.94 -23.38 1.90
N VAL A 190 -3.15 -23.47 1.37
CA VAL A 190 -4.41 -23.33 2.11
C VAL A 190 -5.34 -24.49 1.78
N GLY A 191 -6.36 -24.69 2.61
CA GLY A 191 -7.49 -25.54 2.21
C GLY A 191 -8.19 -24.97 0.97
N PRO A 192 -9.15 -25.70 0.37
CA PRO A 192 -9.91 -25.19 -0.76
C PRO A 192 -10.62 -23.89 -0.37
N ILE A 193 -10.31 -22.81 -1.10
CA ILE A 193 -10.89 -21.47 -0.89
C ILE A 193 -11.44 -20.92 -2.20
N ASN A 194 -12.40 -20.02 -2.09
CA ASN A 194 -12.96 -19.26 -3.21
C ASN A 194 -12.87 -17.75 -2.96
N CYS A 195 -12.58 -17.35 -1.72
CA CYS A 195 -12.68 -15.98 -1.27
C CYS A 195 -11.68 -15.66 -0.16
N PHE A 196 -11.32 -14.39 -0.06
CA PHE A 196 -10.59 -13.85 1.08
C PHE A 196 -11.11 -12.46 1.49
N ILE A 197 -10.79 -12.08 2.73
CA ILE A 197 -10.96 -10.72 3.25
C ILE A 197 -9.68 -10.29 3.95
N LEU A 198 -9.25 -9.07 3.67
CA LEU A 198 -8.20 -8.42 4.45
C LEU A 198 -8.85 -7.49 5.46
N THR A 199 -8.57 -7.65 6.74
CA THR A 199 -9.09 -6.78 7.80
C THR A 199 -7.95 -6.10 8.55
N LEU A 200 -8.26 -4.93 9.08
CA LEU A 200 -7.40 -4.17 10.01
C LEU A 200 -8.15 -4.08 11.33
N SER A 201 -7.58 -4.71 12.36
CA SER A 201 -8.14 -4.85 13.71
C SER A 201 -7.28 -4.16 14.74
#